data_AF-A0A848W7R7-F1
#
_entry.id   AF-A0A848W7R7-F1
#
_cell.length_a   1.000
_cell.length_b   1.000
_cell.length_c   1.000
_cell.angle_alpha   90.00
_cell.angle_beta   90.00
_cell.angle_gamma   90.00
#
_symmetry.space_group_name_H-M   'P 1'
#
loop_
_entity.id
_entity.type
_entity.pdbx_description
1 polymer ?
#
loop_
_entity_poly.entity_id
_entity_poly.type
_entity_poly.pdbx_seq_one_letter_code
_entity_poly.pdbx_strand_id
1 'polypeptide(L)' 'LPFAQTLVDRAPERLLWGSDWPHPDYFDPMPNDGDLFDLMLDWVPNADTRKQIMSDNPAELFGFGKV' A
#
# COMPACT_ATOMS: atom_id res chain seq x y z
N LEU A 1 9.08 -3.74 10.25
CA LEU A 1 9.06 -4.32 8.89
C LEU A 1 8.53 -5.76 8.81
N PRO A 2 8.86 -6.71 9.72
CA PRO A 2 8.49 -8.12 9.53
C PRO A 2 6.98 -8.38 9.37
N PHE A 3 6.15 -7.58 10.05
CA PHE A 3 4.70 -7.73 9.99
C PHE A 3 4.14 -7.47 8.59
N ALA A 4 4.41 -6.30 8.00
CA ALA A 4 3.93 -5.95 6.65
C ALA A 4 4.44 -6.96 5.60
N GLN A 5 5.74 -7.30 5.64
CA GLN A 5 6.33 -8.30 4.74
C GLN A 5 5.68 -9.68 4.91
N THR A 6 5.35 -10.10 6.14
CA THR A 6 4.64 -11.37 6.37
C THR A 6 3.25 -11.37 5.73
N LEU A 7 2.53 -10.24 5.74
CA LEU A 7 1.23 -10.14 5.06
C LEU A 7 1.39 -10.25 3.54
N VAL A 8 2.39 -9.55 2.99
CA VAL A 8 2.73 -9.57 1.56
C VAL A 8 3.09 -10.97 1.09
N ASP A 9 3.85 -11.73 1.89
CA ASP A 9 4.23 -13.11 1.56
C ASP A 9 3.04 -14.09 1.64
N ARG A 10 2.02 -13.78 2.46
CA ARG A 10 0.93 -14.71 2.76
C ARG A 10 -0.29 -14.56 1.87
N ALA A 11 -0.66 -13.33 1.51
CA ALA A 11 -1.87 -13.07 0.74
C ALA A 11 -1.81 -11.72 0.00
N PRO A 12 -0.85 -11.51 -0.93
CA PRO A 12 -0.68 -10.23 -1.62
C PRO A 12 -1.91 -9.82 -2.43
N GLU A 13 -2.72 -10.76 -2.90
CA GLU A 13 -3.97 -10.55 -3.63
C GLU A 13 -5.11 -9.96 -2.78
N ARG A 14 -4.93 -9.94 -1.45
CA ARG A 14 -5.93 -9.40 -0.50
C ARG A 14 -5.48 -8.10 0.17
N LEU A 15 -4.38 -7.52 -0.31
CA LEU A 15 -3.82 -6.28 0.23
C LEU A 15 -4.06 -5.10 -0.71
N LEU A 16 -4.19 -3.93 -0.10
CA LEU A 16 -4.26 -2.63 -0.74
C LEU A 16 -3.29 -1.71 0.00
N TRP A 17 -2.87 -0.63 -0.65
CA TRP A 17 -2.16 0.46 0.02
C TRP A 17 -2.95 1.76 -0.12
N GLY A 18 -3.02 2.53 0.95
CA GLY A 18 -3.56 3.88 0.97
C GLY A 18 -2.70 4.73 1.88
N SER A 19 -2.53 6.01 1.53
CA SER A 19 -1.71 6.93 2.31
C SER A 19 -2.33 7.33 3.64
N ASP A 20 -3.66 7.20 3.77
CA ASP A 20 -4.46 7.77 4.86
C ASP A 20 -4.50 9.30 4.90
N TRP A 21 -3.98 9.99 3.88
CA TRP A 21 -4.08 11.45 3.77
C TRP A 21 -5.56 11.91 3.82
N PRO A 22 -5.94 12.95 4.60
CA PRO A 22 -5.09 13.94 5.29
C PRO A 22 -4.73 13.59 6.74
N HIS A 23 -4.59 12.30 7.06
CA HIS A 23 -4.21 11.77 8.37
C HIS A 23 -5.11 12.29 9.51
N PRO A 24 -6.44 12.09 9.42
CA PRO A 24 -7.35 12.53 10.47
C PRO A 24 -6.97 11.90 11.81
N ASP A 25 -7.19 12.63 12.91
CA ASP A 25 -6.85 12.21 14.27
C ASP A 25 -5.35 11.97 14.53
N TYR A 26 -4.46 12.42 13.64
CA TYR A 26 -3.02 12.53 13.89
C TYR A 26 -2.67 13.98 14.28
N PHE A 27 -2.23 14.19 15.52
CA PHE A 27 -2.05 15.53 16.10
C PHE A 27 -0.59 16.00 16.18
N ASP A 28 0.34 15.17 15.72
CA ASP A 28 1.75 15.51 15.56
C ASP A 28 2.00 16.24 14.22
N PRO A 29 3.23 16.74 13.95
CA PRO A 29 3.52 17.35 12.65
C PRO A 29 3.16 16.42 11.49
N MET A 30 2.34 16.93 10.56
CA MET A 30 1.83 16.17 9.41
C MET A 30 2.95 15.37 8.76
N PRO A 31 2.80 14.03 8.63
CA PRO A 31 3.83 13.21 7.99
C PRO A 31 4.00 13.62 6.54
N ASN A 32 5.22 13.44 6.02
CA ASN A 32 5.44 13.52 4.59
C ASN A 32 4.94 12.23 3.93
N ASP A 33 3.91 12.33 3.10
CA ASP A 33 3.35 11.17 2.41
C ASP A 33 4.37 10.44 1.50
N GLY A 34 5.41 11.15 1.04
CA GLY A 34 6.53 10.57 0.30
C GLY A 34 7.34 9.57 1.12
N ASP A 35 7.60 9.87 2.39
CA ASP A 35 8.33 8.96 3.29
C ASP A 35 7.50 7.70 3.58
N LEU A 36 6.17 7.84 3.66
CA LEU A 36 5.25 6.69 3.81
C LEU A 36 5.21 5.82 2.56
N PHE A 37 5.30 6.45 1.37
CA PHE A 37 5.39 5.74 0.11
C PHE A 37 6.73 5.00 -0.02
N ASP A 38 7.85 5.63 0.34
CA ASP A 38 9.17 5.00 0.36
C ASP A 38 9.19 3.77 1.29
N LEU A 39 8.56 3.87 2.46
CA LEU A 39 8.40 2.74 3.38
C LEU A 39 7.61 1.58 2.77
N MET A 40 6.62 1.85 1.91
CA MET A 40 5.91 0.80 1.17
C MET A 40 6.85 0.07 0.20
N LEU A 41 7.73 0.81 -0.49
CA LEU A 41 8.71 0.22 -1.42
C LEU A 41 9.67 -0.73 -0.69
N ASP A 42 10.03 -0.41 0.56
CA ASP A 42 10.83 -1.30 1.43
C ASP A 42 10.06 -2.55 1.88
N TRP A 43 8.75 -2.44 2.11
CA TRP A 43 7.90 -3.60 2.45
C TRP A 43 7.70 -4.54 1.26
N VAL A 44 7.62 -4.01 0.04
CA VAL A 44 7.30 -4.78 -1.17
C VAL A 44 8.36 -4.50 -2.25
N PRO A 45 9.54 -5.14 -2.20
CA PRO A 45 10.63 -4.86 -3.14
C PRO A 45 10.36 -5.38 -4.57
N ASN A 46 9.48 -6.38 -4.73
CA ASN A 46 9.10 -6.90 -6.05
C ASN A 46 8.09 -5.97 -6.76
N ALA A 47 8.42 -5.57 -7.99
CA ALA A 47 7.62 -4.62 -8.77
C ALA A 47 6.24 -5.16 -9.18
N ASP A 48 6.13 -6.44 -9.52
CA ASP A 48 4.85 -7.05 -9.92
C ASP A 48 3.91 -7.16 -8.72
N THR A 49 4.43 -7.54 -7.55
CA THR A 49 3.66 -7.55 -6.30
C THR A 49 3.21 -6.15 -5.90
N ARG A 50 4.06 -5.12 -6.09
CA ARG A 50 3.64 -3.72 -5.89
C ARG A 50 2.51 -3.33 -6.84
N LYS A 51 2.64 -3.64 -8.13
CA LYS A 51 1.58 -3.37 -9.12
C LYS A 51 0.26 -4.01 -8.71
N GLN A 52 0.31 -5.26 -8.25
CA GLN A 52 -0.85 -5.97 -7.77
C GLN A 52 -1.54 -5.23 -6.61
N ILE A 53 -0.80 -4.88 -5.56
CA ILE A 53 -1.33 -4.24 -4.34
C ILE A 53 -1.82 -2.81 -4.62
N MET A 54 -1.13 -2.07 -5.49
CA MET A 54 -1.41 -0.65 -5.74
C MET A 54 -2.41 -0.39 -6.86
N SER A 55 -2.59 -1.33 -7.80
CA SER A 55 -3.37 -1.09 -9.01
C SER A 55 -4.35 -2.21 -9.29
N ASP A 56 -3.90 -3.46 -9.40
CA ASP A 56 -4.77 -4.54 -9.86
C ASP A 56 -5.84 -4.90 -8.81
N ASN A 57 -5.47 -5.08 -7.54
CA ASN A 57 -6.40 -5.40 -6.46
C ASN A 57 -7.41 -4.25 -6.21
N PRO A 58 -7.01 -2.96 -6.10
CA PRO A 58 -7.98 -1.88 -6.00
C PRO A 58 -8.91 -1.78 -7.21
N ALA A 59 -8.40 -1.99 -8.43
CA ALA A 59 -9.21 -1.94 -9.65
C ALA A 59 -10.29 -3.02 -9.67
N GLU A 60 -9.97 -4.23 -9.21
CA GLU A 60 -10.93 -5.31 -9.03
C GLU A 60 -11.94 -5.01 -7.91
N LEU A 61 -11.48 -4.60 -6.73
CA LEU A 61 -12.34 -4.39 -5.56
C LEU A 61 -13.33 -3.23 -5.76
N PHE A 62 -12.86 -2.11 -6.32
CA PHE A 62 -13.66 -0.91 -6.50
C PHE A 62 -14.33 -0.82 -7.87
N GLY A 63 -14.07 -1.76 -8.78
CA GLY A 63 -14.74 -1.84 -10.08
C GLY A 63 -14.29 -0.78 -11.09
N PHE A 64 -13.03 -0.34 -11.03
CA PHE A 64 -12.49 0.67 -11.97
C PHE A 64 -12.24 0.13 -13.39
N GLY A 65 -12.32 -1.19 -13.59
CA GLY A 65 -11.91 -1.86 -14.83
C GLY A 65 -10.39 -2.10 -14.86
N LYS A 66 -9.94 -3.08 -15.65
CA LYS A 66 -8.50 -3.36 -15.77
C LYS A 66 -7.80 -2.22 -16.50
N VAL A 67 -6.73 -1.71 -15.90
CA VAL A 67 -5.81 -0.72 -16.50
C VAL A 67 -4.77 -1.42 -17.35
#